data_AF-A0AAD7K7U8-F1
#
_entry.id   AF-A0AAD7K7U8-F1
#
_cell.length_a   1.000
_cell.length_b   1.000
_cell.length_c   1.000
_cell.angle_alpha   90.00
_cell.angle_beta   90.00
_cell.angle_gamma   90.00
#
_symmetry.space_group_name_H-M   'P 1'
#
loop_
_entity.id
_entity.type
_entity.pdbx_description
1 polymer ?
#
loop_
_entity_poly.entity_id
_entity_poly.type
_entity_poly.pdbx_seq_one_letter_code
_entity_poly.pdbx_strand_id
1 'polypeptide(L)'
;MPAFAVTAHKAQGKTLEACIVNFTNCKGSESPYVMVSRATSLEALVILTPFPKAKICCRQNEDLRLEFHRLRYHALKTIQAFGSSVARRVHLRPSPRGD
;
A
#
# COMPACT_ATOMS: atom_id res chain seq x y z
N MET A 1 -22.85 -12.57 15.23
CA MET A 1 -22.76 -11.10 15.42
C MET A 1 -22.69 -10.47 14.03
N PRO A 2 -23.57 -9.51 13.69
CA PRO A 2 -23.51 -8.85 12.39
C PRO A 2 -22.28 -7.94 12.29
N ALA A 3 -21.66 -7.88 11.10
CA ALA A 3 -20.41 -7.18 10.84
C ALA A 3 -20.62 -5.81 10.17
N PHE A 4 -21.54 -4.99 10.68
CA PHE A 4 -21.83 -3.66 10.14
C PHE A 4 -20.70 -2.65 10.36
N ALA A 5 -19.85 -2.87 11.37
CA ALA A 5 -18.67 -2.06 11.65
C ALA A 5 -17.47 -2.97 11.90
N VAL A 6 -16.32 -2.60 11.34
CA VAL A 6 -15.06 -3.32 11.50
C VAL A 6 -13.94 -2.35 11.87
N THR A 7 -13.00 -2.81 12.68
CA THR A 7 -11.78 -2.04 12.96
C THR A 7 -10.85 -2.09 11.75
N ALA A 8 -9.96 -1.10 11.59
CA ALA A 8 -8.95 -1.11 10.52
C ALA A 8 -8.14 -2.41 10.50
N HIS A 9 -7.77 -2.92 11.68
CA HIS A 9 -7.08 -4.20 11.82
C HIS A 9 -7.90 -5.37 11.26
N LYS A 10 -9.20 -5.45 11.56
CA LYS A 10 -10.09 -6.52 11.03
C LYS A 10 -10.44 -6.33 9.54
N ALA A 11 -10.30 -5.11 9.02
CA ALA A 11 -10.46 -4.81 7.60
C ALA A 11 -9.21 -5.14 6.78
N GLN A 12 -8.06 -5.40 7.41
CA GLN A 12 -6.81 -5.63 6.69
C GLN A 12 -6.92 -6.82 5.73
N GLY A 13 -6.48 -6.61 4.48
CA GLY A 13 -6.52 -7.62 3.42
C GLY A 13 -7.89 -7.81 2.76
N LYS A 14 -8.91 -7.02 3.15
CA LYS A 14 -10.24 -7.07 2.53
C LYS A 14 -10.37 -6.02 1.44
N THR A 15 -11.20 -6.32 0.45
CA THR A 15 -11.74 -5.35 -0.50
C THR A 15 -13.20 -5.13 -0.15
N LEU A 16 -13.63 -3.87 -0.13
CA LEU A 16 -14.99 -3.47 0.23
C LEU A 16 -15.56 -2.64 -0.93
N GLU A 17 -16.76 -2.99 -1.38
CA GLU A 17 -17.44 -2.30 -2.49
C GLU A 17 -17.81 -0.85 -2.14
N ALA A 18 -18.09 -0.59 -0.85
CA ALA A 18 -18.31 0.74 -0.32
C ALA A 18 -17.75 0.83 1.11
N CYS A 19 -17.13 1.96 1.44
CA CYS A 19 -16.45 2.20 2.70
C CYS A 19 -16.89 3.53 3.31
N ILE A 20 -17.32 3.49 4.56
CA ILE A 20 -17.50 4.67 5.39
C ILE A 20 -16.41 4.64 6.46
N VAL A 21 -15.53 5.63 6.47
CA VAL A 21 -14.34 5.66 7.32
C VAL A 21 -14.36 6.84 8.28
N ASN A 22 -13.79 6.63 9.48
CA ASN A 22 -13.62 7.67 10.50
C ASN A 22 -12.16 7.73 10.95
N PHE A 23 -11.53 8.89 10.79
CA PHE A 23 -10.13 9.10 11.11
C PHE A 23 -9.86 9.70 12.49
N THR A 24 -10.88 10.15 13.23
CA THR A 24 -10.71 10.97 14.44
C THR A 24 -9.78 10.33 15.48
N ASN A 25 -9.92 9.02 15.70
CA ASN A 25 -9.14 8.27 16.70
C ASN A 25 -7.99 7.46 16.10
N CYS A 26 -7.64 7.69 14.82
CA CYS A 26 -6.50 7.01 14.23
C CYS A 26 -5.17 7.49 14.84
N LYS A 27 -4.27 6.53 15.07
CA LYS A 27 -2.87 6.78 15.44
C LYS A 27 -2.00 6.59 14.20
N GLY A 28 -1.10 7.53 13.96
CA GLY A 28 -0.23 7.50 12.78
C GLY A 28 -0.98 7.63 11.45
N SER A 29 -0.26 7.38 10.37
CA SER A 29 -0.73 7.43 8.98
C SER A 29 -1.10 6.06 8.42
N GLU A 30 -0.71 4.99 9.10
CA GLU A 30 -0.91 3.60 8.69
C GLU A 30 -2.37 3.17 8.80
N SER A 31 -3.06 3.51 9.90
CA SER A 31 -4.47 3.15 10.08
C SER A 31 -5.39 3.83 9.05
N PRO A 32 -5.28 5.14 8.78
CA PRO A 32 -6.00 5.78 7.69
C PRO A 32 -5.73 5.13 6.32
N TYR A 33 -4.47 4.80 6.03
CA TYR A 33 -4.11 4.10 4.79
C TYR A 33 -4.81 2.73 4.69
N VAL A 34 -4.79 1.93 5.75
CA VAL A 34 -5.46 0.62 5.77
C VAL A 34 -6.97 0.75 5.57
N MET A 35 -7.61 1.77 6.14
CA MET A 35 -9.05 2.01 5.96
C MET A 35 -9.40 2.40 4.52
N VAL A 36 -8.68 3.36 3.94
CA VAL A 36 -8.95 3.89 2.60
C VAL A 36 -8.61 2.87 1.51
N SER A 37 -7.52 2.13 1.67
CA SER A 37 -7.08 1.10 0.71
C SER A 37 -7.97 -0.14 0.64
N ARG A 38 -9.15 -0.14 1.29
CA ARG A 38 -10.19 -1.17 1.12
C ARG A 38 -11.20 -0.81 0.05
N ALA A 39 -11.39 0.50 -0.20
CA ALA A 39 -12.27 0.97 -1.25
C ALA A 39 -11.63 0.70 -2.63
N THR A 40 -12.45 0.34 -3.60
CA THR A 40 -12.02 0.09 -4.99
C THR A 40 -12.00 1.35 -5.84
N SER A 41 -12.75 2.39 -5.43
CA SER A 41 -12.80 3.69 -6.11
C SER A 41 -13.03 4.83 -5.11
N LEU A 42 -12.89 6.08 -5.55
CA LEU A 42 -13.12 7.25 -4.71
C LEU A 42 -14.61 7.49 -4.46
N GLU A 43 -15.46 7.17 -5.43
CA GLU A 43 -16.92 7.26 -5.33
C GLU A 43 -17.47 6.30 -4.25
N ALA A 44 -16.78 5.18 -4.05
CA ALA A 44 -17.08 4.19 -3.02
C ALA A 44 -16.57 4.56 -1.61
N LEU A 45 -15.98 5.74 -1.42
CA LEU A 45 -15.37 6.15 -0.15
C LEU A 45 -16.05 7.39 0.45
N VAL A 46 -16.54 7.26 1.68
CA VAL A 46 -17.08 8.37 2.47
C VAL A 46 -16.27 8.55 3.74
N ILE A 47 -15.87 9.79 4.02
CA ILE A 47 -15.13 10.16 5.23
C ILE A 47 -16.09 10.91 6.15
N LEU A 48 -16.38 10.34 7.32
CA LEU A 48 -17.43 10.83 8.23
C LEU A 48 -17.15 12.19 8.87
N THR A 49 -15.88 12.55 9.02
CA THR A 49 -15.44 13.77 9.70
C THR A 49 -14.62 14.66 8.77
N PRO A 50 -14.51 15.97 9.04
CA PRO A 50 -13.67 16.86 8.25
C PRO A 50 -12.26 16.30 8.11
N PHE A 51 -11.76 16.28 6.88
CA PHE A 51 -10.55 15.57 6.51
C PHE A 51 -9.33 16.02 7.35
N PRO A 52 -8.86 15.20 8.31
CA PRO A 52 -7.79 15.61 9.20
C PRO A 52 -6.45 15.41 8.49
N LYS A 53 -6.08 16.36 7.62
CA LYS A 53 -4.86 16.33 6.81
C LYS A 53 -3.61 16.01 7.64
N ALA A 54 -3.54 16.48 8.88
CA ALA A 54 -2.45 16.17 9.79
C ALA A 54 -2.28 14.66 10.08
N LYS A 55 -3.36 13.86 10.03
CA LYS A 55 -3.33 12.41 10.28
C LYS A 55 -2.80 11.60 9.09
N ILE A 56 -2.99 12.09 7.87
CA ILE A 56 -2.48 11.43 6.67
C ILE A 56 -1.10 11.94 6.25
N CYS A 57 -0.76 13.18 6.62
CA CYS A 57 0.54 13.79 6.33
C CYS A 57 1.53 13.67 7.51
N CYS A 58 1.20 12.90 8.55
CA CYS A 58 2.13 12.69 9.66
C CYS A 58 3.24 11.71 9.29
N ARG A 59 4.34 11.80 10.05
CA ARG A 59 5.49 10.92 9.91
C ARG A 59 5.06 9.47 10.17
N GLN A 60 5.44 8.57 9.27
CA GLN A 60 5.29 7.12 9.44
C GLN A 60 6.04 6.62 10.67
N ASN A 61 5.58 5.50 11.23
CA ASN A 61 6.25 4.81 12.33
C ASN A 61 7.73 4.56 12.01
N GLU A 62 8.59 4.76 13.02
CA GLU A 62 10.03 4.59 12.89
C GLU A 62 10.42 3.18 12.45
N ASP A 63 9.81 2.15 13.02
CA ASP A 63 10.11 0.76 12.68
C ASP A 63 9.83 0.49 11.19
N LEU A 64 8.73 1.02 10.68
CA LEU A 64 8.35 0.89 9.27
C LEU A 64 9.34 1.63 8.36
N ARG A 65 9.83 2.80 8.78
CA ARG A 65 10.83 3.57 8.02
C ARG A 65 12.17 2.84 7.97
N LEU A 66 12.61 2.28 9.10
CA LEU A 66 13.82 1.47 9.18
C LEU A 66 13.70 0.23 8.29
N GLU A 67 12.53 -0.40 8.27
CA GLU A 67 12.29 -1.56 7.41
C GLU A 67 12.31 -1.18 5.93
N PHE A 68 11.68 -0.07 5.52
CA PHE A 68 11.80 0.42 4.14
C PHE A 68 13.25 0.72 3.75
N HIS A 69 14.05 1.26 4.67
CA HIS A 69 15.47 1.49 4.43
C HIS A 69 16.23 0.17 4.20
N ARG A 70 15.99 -0.84 5.05
CA ARG A 70 16.56 -2.20 4.90
C ARG A 70 16.16 -2.84 3.58
N LEU A 71 14.87 -2.81 3.25
CA LEU A 71 14.36 -3.35 1.98
C LEU A 71 15.01 -2.68 0.77
N ARG A 72 15.18 -1.35 0.81
CA ARG A 72 15.87 -0.61 -0.26
C ARG A 72 17.35 -1.01 -0.38
N TYR A 73 18.04 -1.12 0.74
CA TYR A 73 19.43 -1.57 0.78
C TYR A 73 19.60 -2.97 0.17
N HIS A 74 18.74 -3.92 0.57
CA HIS A 74 18.76 -5.27 0.02
C HIS A 74 18.41 -5.30 -1.47
N ALA A 75 17.41 -4.53 -1.90
CA ALA A 75 17.05 -4.43 -3.32
C ALA A 75 18.24 -3.94 -4.17
N LEU A 76 18.99 -2.94 -3.71
CA LEU A 76 20.19 -2.44 -4.41
C LEU A 76 21.30 -3.49 -4.49
N LYS A 77 21.53 -4.24 -3.40
CA LYS A 77 22.48 -5.38 -3.40
C LYS A 77 22.06 -6.47 -4.38
N THR A 78 20.78 -6.82 -4.45
CA THR A 78 20.27 -7.80 -5.41
C THR A 78 20.48 -7.33 -6.85
N ILE A 79 20.19 -6.06 -7.14
CA ILE A 79 20.42 -5.47 -8.47
C ILE A 79 21.91 -5.50 -8.83
N GLN A 80 22.79 -5.21 -7.88
CA GLN A 80 24.23 -5.27 -8.10
C GLN A 80 24.71 -6.70 -8.39
N ALA A 81 24.24 -7.69 -7.63
CA ALA A 81 24.68 -9.08 -7.74
C ALA A 81 24.12 -9.79 -9.00
N PHE A 82 22.89 -9.49 -9.40
CA PHE A 82 22.19 -10.23 -10.45
C PHE A 82 21.83 -9.39 -11.69
N GLY A 83 22.08 -8.08 -11.66
CA GLY A 83 21.57 -7.14 -12.66
C GLY A 83 20.08 -6.85 -12.46
N SER A 84 19.55 -5.84 -13.17
CA SER A 84 18.12 -5.54 -13.15
C SER A 84 17.31 -6.65 -13.86
N SER A 85 16.23 -7.13 -13.24
CA SER A 85 15.27 -8.06 -13.86
C SER A 85 14.66 -7.48 -15.15
N VAL A 86 14.64 -6.15 -15.29
CA VAL A 86 14.23 -5.44 -16.51
C VAL A 86 15.24 -5.68 -17.64
N ALA A 87 16.54 -5.74 -17.34
CA ALA A 87 17.58 -6.04 -18.32
C ALA A 87 17.55 -7.52 -18.76
N ARG A 88 17.24 -8.45 -17.86
CA ARG A 88 17.15 -9.89 -18.19
C ARG A 88 15.96 -10.25 -19.09
N ARG A 89 14.85 -9.51 -19.06
CA ARG A 89 13.66 -9.80 -19.91
C ARG A 89 13.86 -9.46 -21.39
N VAL A 90 14.81 -8.58 -21.74
CA VAL A 90 15.07 -8.22 -23.14
C VAL A 90 15.86 -9.33 -23.87
N HIS A 91 16.65 -10.13 -23.14
CA HIS A 91 17.54 -11.13 -23.72
C HIS A 91 16.90 -12.52 -23.98
N LEU A 92 15.60 -12.68 -23.70
CA LEU A 92 14.87 -13.94 -23.89
C LEU A 92 13.81 -13.89 -25.02
N ARG A 93 13.82 -12.87 -25.88
CA ARG A 93 13.03 -12.95 -27.13
C ARG A 93 13.85 -13.72 -28.17
N PRO A 94 13.43 -14.92 -28.59
CA PRO A 94 14.04 -15.55 -29.76
C PRO A 94 13.85 -14.62 -30.97
N SER A 95 14.92 -14.45 -31.76
CA SER A 95 14.89 -13.75 -33.05
C SER A 95 13.70 -14.26 -33.86
N PRO A 96 12.91 -13.38 -34.51
CA PRO A 96 11.95 -13.86 -35.49
C PRO A 96 12.74 -14.64 -36.54
N ARG A 97 12.39 -15.91 -36.73
CA ARG A 97 12.87 -16.69 -37.86
C ARG A 97 12.40 -15.95 -39.10
N GLY A 98 13.34 -15.49 -39.90
CA GLY A 98 13.07 -15.00 -41.24
C GLY A 98 12.71 -16.18 -42.11
N ASP A 99 11.50 -16.14 -42.67
CA ASP A 99 11.10 -16.77 -43.92
C ASP A 99 10.38 -15.68 -44.74
#